data_AF-A0A946B333-F1
#
_entry.id   AF-A0A946B333-F1
#
_cell.length_a   1.000
_cell.length_b   1.000
_cell.length_c   1.000
_cell.angle_alpha   90.00
_cell.angle_beta   90.00
_cell.angle_gamma   90.00
#
_symmetry.space_group_name_H-M   'P 1'
#
loop_
_entity.id
_entity.type
_entity.pdbx_description
1 polymer ?
#
loop_
_entity_poly.entity_id
_entity_poly.type
_entity_poly.pdbx_seq_one_letter_code
_entity_poly.pdbx_strand_id
1 'polypeptide(L)' 'MSPEERALRQQVIDACLEMNASGINQGTSGNVSARWEEGLLVTPSGVP' A
#
# COMPACT_ATOMS: atom_id res chain seq x y z
N MET A 1 8.86 -14.64 4.66
CA MET A 1 8.46 -13.27 5.01
C MET A 1 8.96 -12.99 6.40
N SER A 2 9.87 -12.03 6.56
CA SER A 2 10.36 -11.66 7.89
C SER A 2 9.27 -10.88 8.66
N PRO A 3 9.37 -10.77 10.00
CA PRO A 3 8.49 -9.90 10.77
C PRO A 3 8.49 -8.44 10.28
N GLU A 4 9.65 -7.92 9.88
CA GLU A 4 9.77 -6.56 9.34
C GLU A 4 9.06 -6.41 7.99
N GLU A 5 9.23 -7.38 7.09
CA GLU A 5 8.55 -7.38 5.79
C GLU A 5 7.03 -7.40 5.98
N ARG A 6 6.53 -8.23 6.92
CA ARG A 6 5.11 -8.31 7.25
C ARG A 6 4.59 -6.98 7.82
N ALA A 7 5.34 -6.36 8.73
CA ALA A 7 4.97 -5.07 9.30
C ALA A 7 4.89 -3.98 8.24
N LEU A 8 5.86 -3.92 7.32
CA LEU A 8 5.86 -2.93 6.24
C LEU A 8 4.70 -3.17 5.25
N ARG A 9 4.39 -4.43 4.91
CA ARG A 9 3.21 -4.77 4.11
C ARG A 9 1.92 -4.29 4.76
N GLN A 10 1.79 -4.43 6.09
CA GLN A 10 0.62 -3.93 6.81
C GLN A 10 0.53 -2.40 6.73
N GLN A 11 1.64 -1.68 6.90
CA GLN A 11 1.67 -0.21 6.76
C GLN A 11 1.24 0.26 5.36
N VAL A 12 1.62 -0.48 4.31
CA VAL A 12 1.16 -0.19 2.93
C VAL A 12 -0.37 -0.30 2.83
N ILE A 13 -0.97 -1.31 3.45
CA ILE A 13 -2.44 -1.49 3.48
C ILE A 13 -3.11 -0.40 4.31
N ASP A 14 -2.58 -0.09 5.49
CA ASP A 14 -3.15 0.93 6.37
C ASP A 14 -3.15 2.31 5.68
N ALA A 15 -2.07 2.66 4.97
CA ALA A 15 -2.01 3.87 4.16
C ALA A 15 -3.02 3.87 3.00
N CYS A 16 -3.22 2.74 2.32
CA CYS A 16 -4.27 2.62 1.30
C CYS A 16 -5.67 2.88 1.89
N LEU A 17 -5.97 2.31 3.06
CA LEU A 17 -7.25 2.50 3.74
C LEU A 17 -7.44 3.95 4.18
N GLU A 18 -6.39 4.62 4.67
CA GLU A 18 -6.42 6.03 5.04
C GLU A 18 -6.65 6.95 3.82
N MET A 19 -5.99 6.67 2.69
CA MET A 19 -6.21 7.39 1.44
C MET A 19 -7.65 7.24 0.93
N ASN A 20 -8.24 6.05 1.10
CA ASN A 20 -9.64 5.81 0.78
C ASN A 20 -10.57 6.58 1.74
N ALA A 21 -10.30 6.53 3.04
CA ALA A 21 -11.11 7.20 4.06
C ALA A 21 -11.06 8.74 3.95
N SER A 22 -9.93 9.30 3.50
CA SER A 22 -9.75 10.74 3.25
C SER A 22 -10.33 11.21 1.91
N GLY A 23 -10.78 10.30 1.05
CA GLY A 23 -11.32 10.62 -0.28
C GLY A 23 -10.28 11.07 -1.30
N ILE A 24 -8.98 10.88 -1.01
CA ILE A 24 -7.88 11.13 -1.95
C ILE A 24 -7.97 10.15 -3.12
N ASN A 25 -8.28 8.88 -2.83
CA ASN A 25 -8.51 7.87 -3.85
C ASN A 25 -9.97 7.91 -4.31
N GLN A 26 -10.19 8.11 -5.63
CA GLN A 26 -11.53 8.06 -6.23
C GLN A 26 -11.63 6.89 -7.20
N GLY A 27 -12.57 5.97 -6.95
CA GLY A 27 -12.67 4.72 -7.72
C GLY A 27 -11.47 3.80 -7.48
N THR A 28 -10.92 3.18 -8.52
CA THR A 28 -9.73 2.32 -8.45
C THR A 28 -8.42 3.09 -8.64
N SER A 29 -8.43 4.40 -8.40
CA SER A 29 -7.23 5.26 -8.51
C SER A 29 -6.47 5.30 -7.19
N GLY A 30 -5.15 5.35 -7.28
CA GLY A 30 -4.24 5.40 -6.13
C GLY A 30 -3.46 4.10 -5.94
N ASN A 31 -2.14 4.22 -5.83
CA ASN A 31 -1.24 3.14 -5.46
C ASN A 31 -0.39 3.57 -4.28
N VAL A 32 -0.16 2.65 -3.34
CA VAL A 32 0.80 2.84 -2.26
C VAL A 32 1.98 1.95 -2.54
N SER A 33 3.19 2.50 -2.34
CA SER A 33 4.41 1.73 -2.44
C SER A 33 5.39 2.10 -1.35
N ALA A 34 6.21 1.13 -0.95
CA ALA A 34 7.24 1.29 0.06
C ALA A 34 8.53 0.59 -0.39
N ARG A 35 9.68 1.24 -0.19
CA ARG A 35 10.98 0.63 -0.48
C ARG A 35 11.21 -0.56 0.45
N TRP A 36 11.65 -1.68 -0.12
CA TRP A 36 11.99 -2.88 0.63
C TRP A 36 13.24 -3.50 0.01
N GLU A 37 14.35 -3.50 0.75
CA GLU A 37 15.66 -3.96 0.28
C GLU A 37 16.02 -3.33 -1.08
N GLU A 38 16.35 -4.15 -2.09
CA GLU A 38 16.66 -3.72 -3.45
C GLU A 38 15.40 -3.49 -4.32
N GLY A 39 14.21 -3.65 -3.74
CA GLY A 39 12.93 -3.61 -4.44
C GLY A 39 11.89 -2.66 -3.82
N LEU A 40 10.63 -2.91 -4.19
CA LEU A 40 9.48 -2.13 -3.82
C LEU A 40 8.30 -3.05 -3.50
N LEU A 41 7.65 -2.84 -2.35
CA LEU A 41 6.31 -3.35 -2.10
C LEU A 41 5.32 -2.36 -2.71
N VAL A 42 4.40 -2.83 -3.54
CA VAL A 42 3.43 -1.97 -4.24
C VAL A 42 2.07 -2.65 -4.29
N THR A 43 1.00 -1.88 -4.15
CA THR A 43 -0.36 -2.40 -4.32
C THR A 43 -0.68 -2.68 -5.79
N PRO A 44 -1.48 -3.72 -6.10
CA PRO A 44 -1.90 -3.98 -7.46
C PRO A 44 -2.75 -2.83 -8.00
N SER A 45 -2.53 -2.46 -9.27
CA SER A 45 -3.32 -1.42 -9.94
C SER A 45 -4.71 -1.95 -10.31
N GLY A 46 -5.74 -1.10 -10.19
CA GLY A 46 -7.10 -1.43 -10.61
C GLY A 46 -7.85 -2.39 -9.68
N VAL A 47 -7.35 -2.63 -8.47
CA VAL A 47 -8.02 -3.48 -7.46
C VAL A 47 -8.74 -2.59 -6.44
N PRO A 48 -10.05 -2.80 -6.19
CA PRO A 48 -10.81 -2.09 -5.16
C PRO A 48 -10.42 -2.47 -3.73
#